data_AF-A0A433DKN1-F1
#
_entry.id   AF-A0A433DKN1-F1
#
_cell.length_a   1.000
_cell.length_b   1.000
_cell.length_c   1.000
_cell.angle_alpha   90.00
_cell.angle_beta   90.00
_cell.angle_gamma   90.00
#
_symmetry.space_group_name_H-M   'P 1'
#
loop_
_entity.id
_entity.type
_entity.pdbx_description
1 polymer ?
#
loop_
_entity_poly.entity_id
_entity_poly.type
_entity_poly.pdbx_seq_one_letter_code
_entity_poly.pdbx_strand_id
1 'polypeptide(L)'
;MAPQEIQHHDQFDTPAPASLSELVSALKEELGSDGGLDSDHVDVNRVLSVMEAYKSNATDWHKYALFDRSRAYTRNLVDDGNGKFNLIVLAWTEGQGSPIHDHAGSHCIMK
;
A
#
# COMPACT_ATOMS: atom_id res chain seq x y z
N MET A 1 -0.14 -15.23 -36.22
CA MET A 1 -0.52 -14.06 -35.40
C MET A 1 0.35 -14.12 -34.16
N ALA A 2 1.36 -13.26 -34.07
CA ALA A 2 2.25 -13.24 -32.90
C ALA A 2 1.51 -12.63 -31.70
N PRO A 3 1.75 -13.09 -30.47
CA PRO A 3 1.29 -12.40 -29.28
C PRO A 3 1.99 -11.05 -29.22
N GLN A 4 1.24 -9.96 -29.11
CA GLN A 4 1.82 -8.65 -28.84
C GLN A 4 2.26 -8.63 -27.37
N GLU A 5 3.57 -8.50 -27.15
CA GLU A 5 4.15 -8.22 -25.85
C GLU A 5 3.57 -6.89 -25.34
N ILE A 6 3.02 -6.92 -24.13
CA ILE A 6 2.59 -5.72 -23.41
C ILE A 6 3.87 -4.98 -23.05
N GLN A 7 4.19 -3.92 -23.79
CA GLN A 7 5.27 -3.01 -23.44
C GLN A 7 4.86 -2.23 -22.20
N HIS A 8 5.44 -2.58 -21.05
CA HIS A 8 5.44 -1.72 -19.87
C HIS A 8 6.34 -0.51 -20.14
N HIS A 9 5.80 0.47 -20.87
CA HIS A 9 6.37 1.82 -20.93
C HIS A 9 5.52 2.72 -20.03
N ASP A 10 5.98 2.89 -18.79
CA ASP A 10 6.24 4.21 -18.24
C ASP A 10 7.21 4.05 -17.08
N GLN A 11 8.45 4.44 -17.33
CA GLN A 11 9.47 4.57 -16.31
C GLN A 11 9.14 5.84 -15.53
N PHE A 12 8.40 5.69 -14.43
CA PHE A 12 8.03 6.82 -13.58
C PHE A 12 9.29 7.46 -12.98
N ASP A 13 9.41 8.78 -13.14
CA ASP A 13 10.58 9.59 -12.75
C ASP A 13 10.74 9.72 -11.22
N THR A 14 9.84 9.14 -10.42
CA THR A 14 9.92 9.16 -8.97
C THR A 14 10.92 8.13 -8.47
N PRO A 15 11.98 8.55 -7.74
CA PRO A 15 12.92 7.61 -7.13
C PRO A 15 12.19 6.62 -6.22
N ALA A 16 12.60 5.36 -6.24
CA ALA A 16 12.06 4.34 -5.35
C ALA A 16 12.24 4.76 -3.87
N PRO A 17 11.20 4.68 -3.03
CA PRO A 17 11.33 5.03 -1.62
C PRO A 17 12.37 4.15 -0.91
N ALA A 18 13.34 4.77 -0.23
CA ALA A 18 14.40 4.06 0.49
C ALA A 18 13.97 3.60 1.88
N SER A 19 12.84 4.11 2.41
CA SER A 19 12.27 3.73 3.70
C SER A 19 10.74 3.73 3.71
N LEU A 20 10.13 3.11 4.72
CA LEU A 20 8.67 3.20 4.94
C LEU A 20 8.19 4.66 5.13
N SER A 21 9.01 5.52 5.73
CA SER A 21 8.65 6.94 5.88
C SER A 21 8.66 7.67 4.54
N GLU A 22 9.62 7.36 3.66
CA GLU A 22 9.63 7.90 2.31
C GLU A 22 8.48 7.35 1.46
N LEU A 23 8.09 6.09 1.68
CA LEU A 23 6.90 5.51 1.03
C LEU A 23 5.65 6.30 1.42
N VAL A 24 5.47 6.59 2.71
CA VAL A 24 4.34 7.43 3.19
C VAL A 24 4.36 8.80 2.52
N SER A 25 5.52 9.46 2.44
CA SER A 25 5.64 10.77 1.78
C SER A 25 5.30 10.69 0.29
N ALA A 26 5.79 9.67 -0.42
CA ALA A 26 5.51 9.47 -1.84
C ALA A 26 4.01 9.20 -2.09
N LEU A 27 3.34 8.43 -1.22
CA LEU A 27 1.90 8.21 -1.31
C LEU A 27 1.08 9.48 -1.06
N LYS A 28 1.51 10.33 -0.12
CA LYS A 28 0.87 11.64 0.13
C LYS A 28 1.03 12.57 -1.07
N GLU A 29 2.19 12.54 -1.74
CA GLU A 29 2.43 13.32 -2.95
C GLU A 29 1.57 12.81 -4.12
N GLU A 30 1.57 11.49 -4.35
CA GLU A 30 0.80 10.85 -5.42
C GLU A 30 -0.70 11.08 -5.29
N LEU A 31 -1.23 11.04 -4.06
CA LEU A 31 -2.65 11.24 -3.78
C LEU A 31 -3.03 12.72 -3.54
N GLY A 32 -2.07 13.63 -3.68
CA GLY A 32 -2.32 15.07 -3.70
C GLY A 32 -3.08 15.62 -2.49
N SER A 33 -3.88 16.66 -2.72
CA SER A 33 -4.79 17.23 -1.70
C SER A 33 -6.27 16.96 -2.00
N ASP A 34 -6.56 16.40 -3.17
CA ASP A 34 -7.86 16.14 -3.73
C ASP A 34 -8.18 14.64 -3.76
N GLY A 35 -9.47 14.31 -3.77
CA GLY A 35 -9.92 12.96 -4.06
C GLY A 35 -9.63 11.93 -2.96
N GLY A 36 -8.44 11.37 -2.89
CA GLY A 36 -8.13 10.14 -2.14
C GLY A 36 -8.56 8.87 -2.83
N LEU A 37 -8.28 7.71 -2.21
CA LEU A 37 -8.41 6.39 -2.85
C LEU A 37 -9.86 5.95 -3.16
N ASP A 38 -10.84 6.83 -3.01
CA ASP A 38 -12.24 6.66 -3.41
C ASP A 38 -12.65 7.62 -4.54
N SER A 39 -11.72 8.42 -5.06
CA SER A 39 -11.95 9.39 -6.12
C SER A 39 -11.79 8.79 -7.51
N ASP A 40 -12.74 9.12 -8.40
CA ASP A 40 -12.74 8.75 -9.82
C ASP A 40 -11.47 9.22 -10.59
N HIS A 41 -10.67 10.10 -9.99
CA HIS A 41 -9.47 10.69 -10.58
C HIS A 41 -8.15 10.09 -10.07
N VAL A 42 -8.18 9.10 -9.17
CA VAL A 42 -6.95 8.44 -8.73
C VAL A 42 -6.43 7.47 -9.80
N ASP A 43 -5.17 7.63 -10.18
CA ASP A 43 -4.46 6.61 -10.97
C ASP A 43 -3.91 5.52 -10.04
N VAL A 44 -4.69 4.45 -9.89
CA VAL A 44 -4.32 3.30 -9.04
C VAL A 44 -3.01 2.65 -9.48
N ASN A 45 -2.64 2.70 -10.76
CA ASN A 45 -1.38 2.08 -11.24
C ASN A 45 -0.16 2.83 -10.75
N ARG A 46 -0.25 4.16 -10.57
CA ARG A 46 0.84 4.94 -9.98
C ARG A 46 1.03 4.61 -8.52
N VAL A 47 -0.06 4.50 -7.75
CA VAL A 47 -0.02 4.09 -6.35
C VAL A 47 0.56 2.68 -6.19
N LEU A 48 0.16 1.74 -7.06
CA LEU A 48 0.73 0.39 -7.12
C LEU A 48 2.24 0.43 -7.40
N SER A 49 2.67 1.24 -8.37
CA SER A 49 4.08 1.39 -8.73
C SER A 49 4.92 1.93 -7.57
N VAL A 50 4.41 2.95 -6.84
CA VAL A 50 5.05 3.50 -5.64
C VAL A 50 5.16 2.44 -4.53
N MET A 51 4.08 1.69 -4.27
CA MET A 51 4.06 0.59 -3.31
C MET A 51 5.04 -0.54 -3.68
N GLU A 52 5.15 -0.88 -4.97
CA GLU A 52 6.05 -1.93 -5.46
C GLU A 52 7.52 -1.51 -5.40
N ALA A 53 7.82 -0.26 -5.75
CA ALA A 53 9.17 0.30 -5.77
C ALA A 53 9.86 0.26 -4.40
N TYR A 54 9.11 0.47 -3.31
CA TYR A 54 9.63 0.30 -1.96
C TYR A 54 10.10 -1.15 -1.72
N LYS A 55 11.38 -1.31 -1.37
CA LYS A 55 11.94 -2.61 -0.97
C LYS A 55 11.79 -2.77 0.54
N SER A 56 11.02 -3.78 0.95
CA SER A 56 10.69 -4.03 2.35
C SER A 56 11.94 -4.17 3.22
N ASN A 57 12.04 -3.35 4.26
CA ASN A 57 13.08 -3.41 5.28
C ASN A 57 12.43 -3.59 6.66
N ALA A 58 12.77 -4.68 7.34
CA ALA A 58 12.24 -4.97 8.68
C ALA A 58 12.48 -3.85 9.68
N THR A 59 13.61 -3.15 9.56
CA THR A 59 13.94 -2.02 10.44
C THR A 59 12.85 -0.95 10.41
N ASP A 60 12.21 -0.74 9.26
CA ASP A 60 11.22 0.30 9.05
C ASP A 60 9.86 -0.06 9.65
N TRP A 61 9.43 -1.31 9.46
CA TRP A 61 8.07 -1.75 9.81
C TRP A 61 7.96 -2.56 11.12
N HIS A 62 9.06 -3.05 11.70
CA HIS A 62 9.00 -3.96 12.86
C HIS A 62 8.22 -3.39 14.05
N LYS A 63 8.32 -2.07 14.30
CA LYS A 63 7.59 -1.40 15.40
C LYS A 63 6.07 -1.43 15.24
N TYR A 64 5.58 -1.68 14.03
CA TYR A 64 4.15 -1.85 13.72
C TYR A 64 3.74 -3.32 13.60
N ALA A 65 4.69 -4.28 13.63
CA ALA A 65 4.40 -5.71 13.59
C ALA A 65 3.97 -6.25 14.96
N LEU A 66 2.86 -5.72 15.49
CA LEU A 66 2.35 -6.05 16.81
C LEU A 66 1.49 -7.32 16.73
N PHE A 67 2.08 -8.48 17.02
CA PHE A 67 1.37 -9.75 17.02
C PHE A 67 0.47 -9.93 18.25
N ASP A 68 -0.70 -10.55 18.04
CA ASP A 68 -1.59 -11.01 19.10
C ASP A 68 -2.11 -12.40 18.74
N ARG A 69 -1.62 -13.43 19.46
CA ARG A 69 -1.97 -14.84 19.21
C ARG A 69 -3.44 -15.17 19.50
N SER A 70 -4.17 -14.32 20.20
CA SER A 70 -5.61 -14.50 20.42
C SER A 70 -6.47 -14.10 19.21
N ARG A 71 -5.86 -13.45 18.21
CA ARG A 71 -6.52 -12.96 17.00
C ARG A 71 -5.94 -13.63 15.76
N ALA A 72 -6.74 -13.74 14.70
CA ALA A 72 -6.27 -14.21 13.40
C ALA A 72 -5.16 -13.30 12.85
N TYR A 73 -5.32 -11.99 13.01
CA TYR A 73 -4.33 -10.98 12.69
C TYR A 73 -4.63 -9.67 13.43
N THR A 74 -3.65 -8.79 13.51
CA THR A 74 -3.81 -7.39 13.98
C THR A 74 -3.70 -6.42 12.81
N ARG A 75 -4.32 -5.24 12.95
CA ARG A 75 -4.26 -4.12 11.99
C ARG A 75 -3.57 -2.96 12.70
N ASN A 76 -2.36 -2.64 12.28
CA ASN A 76 -1.51 -1.67 12.98
C ASN A 76 -1.32 -0.45 12.10
N LEU A 77 -1.88 0.69 12.50
CA LEU A 77 -1.81 1.94 11.74
C LEU A 77 -0.35 2.42 11.70
N VAL A 78 0.14 2.67 10.48
CA VAL A 78 1.44 3.31 10.23
C VAL A 78 1.25 4.81 10.14
N ASP A 79 0.31 5.24 9.29
CA ASP A 79 0.02 6.64 8.99
C ASP A 79 -1.42 6.76 8.44
N ASP A 80 -2.13 7.82 8.82
CA ASP A 80 -3.50 8.15 8.37
C ASP A 80 -3.51 9.04 7.11
N GLY A 81 -2.35 9.12 6.45
CA GLY A 81 -2.15 9.81 5.20
C GLY A 81 -2.29 11.32 5.35
N ASN A 82 -3.02 11.87 4.40
CA ASN A 82 -3.46 13.26 4.28
C ASN A 82 -5.00 13.30 4.35
N GLY A 83 -5.61 12.37 5.10
CA GLY A 83 -7.06 12.16 5.15
C GLY A 83 -7.64 11.43 3.94
N LYS A 84 -6.79 10.84 3.09
CA LYS A 84 -7.16 10.24 1.80
C LYS A 84 -6.85 8.75 1.67
N PHE A 85 -5.98 8.23 2.53
CA PHE A 85 -5.63 6.82 2.60
C PHE A 85 -5.19 6.50 4.03
N ASN A 86 -5.21 5.21 4.37
CA ASN A 86 -4.57 4.70 5.57
C ASN A 86 -3.50 3.70 5.15
N LEU A 87 -2.28 3.84 5.66
CA LEU A 87 -1.26 2.81 5.54
C LEU A 87 -1.25 1.98 6.83
N ILE A 88 -1.41 0.67 6.68
CA ILE A 88 -1.45 -0.27 7.81
C ILE A 88 -0.50 -1.43 7.60
N VAL A 89 0.04 -1.96 8.70
CA VAL A 89 0.74 -3.26 8.74
C VAL A 89 -0.19 -4.29 9.36
N LEU A 90 -0.44 -5.36 8.61
CA LEU A 90 -1.17 -6.54 9.09
C LEU A 90 -0.17 -7.56 9.66
N ALA A 91 -0.29 -7.92 10.93
CA ALA A 91 0.52 -8.97 11.53
C ALA A 91 -0.33 -10.23 11.70
N TRP A 92 -0.02 -11.27 10.92
CA TRP A 92 -0.81 -12.50 10.85
C TRP A 92 -0.32 -13.54 11.84
N THR A 93 -1.24 -14.13 12.59
CA THR A 93 -0.94 -15.33 13.39
C THR A 93 -0.74 -16.51 12.44
N GLU A 94 0.25 -17.36 12.74
CA GLU A 94 0.61 -18.51 11.90
C GLU A 94 -0.62 -19.40 11.61
N GLY A 95 -0.78 -19.75 10.33
CA GLY A 95 -1.89 -20.59 9.84
C GLY A 95 -3.27 -19.92 9.82
N GLN A 96 -3.37 -18.62 10.13
CA GLN A 96 -4.63 -17.88 10.13
C GLN A 96 -4.84 -17.08 8.83
N GLY A 97 -6.09 -16.73 8.55
CA GLY A 97 -6.49 -15.93 7.39
C GLY A 97 -7.66 -15.00 7.72
N SER A 98 -8.04 -14.15 6.77
CA SER A 98 -9.22 -13.29 6.92
C SER A 98 -10.50 -14.03 6.54
N PRO A 99 -11.63 -13.71 7.19
CA PRO A 99 -12.94 -14.00 6.63
C PRO A 99 -13.12 -13.30 5.28
N ILE A 100 -14.06 -13.78 4.46
CA ILE A 100 -14.50 -13.05 3.27
C ILE A 100 -15.11 -11.72 3.71
N HIS A 101 -14.66 -10.62 3.12
CA HIS A 101 -15.14 -9.27 3.40
C HIS A 101 -14.98 -8.36 2.17
N ASP A 102 -15.70 -7.23 2.18
CA ASP A 102 -15.55 -6.16 1.21
C ASP A 102 -14.65 -5.03 1.77
N HIS A 103 -14.46 -3.99 0.97
CA HIS A 103 -13.65 -2.82 1.33
C HIS A 103 -14.47 -1.51 1.28
N ALA A 104 -15.79 -1.61 1.51
CA ALA A 104 -16.72 -0.49 1.67
C ALA A 104 -16.65 0.59 0.56
N GLY A 105 -16.34 0.21 -0.68
CA GLY A 105 -16.25 1.14 -1.81
C GLY A 105 -14.91 1.86 -1.97
N SER A 106 -13.90 1.56 -1.14
CA SER A 106 -12.55 2.12 -1.26
C SER A 106 -11.61 1.20 -2.07
N HIS A 107 -10.60 1.78 -2.73
CA HIS A 107 -9.49 1.00 -3.26
C HIS A 107 -8.65 0.40 -2.11
N CYS A 108 -8.25 -0.86 -2.25
CA CYS A 108 -7.35 -1.54 -1.32
C CYS A 108 -6.13 -2.07 -2.09
N ILE A 109 -4.95 -1.64 -1.67
CA ILE A 109 -3.67 -2.09 -2.23
C ILE A 109 -2.93 -2.85 -1.13
N MET A 110 -2.47 -4.06 -1.48
CA MET A 110 -1.74 -4.95 -0.59
C MET A 110 -0.38 -5.26 -1.22
N LYS A 111 0.68 -5.25 -0.40
CA LYS A 111 2.04 -5.61 -0.76
C LYS A 111 2.49 -6.83 0.06
#